data_AF-A0A5R2N434-F1
#
_entry.id   AF-A0A5R2N434-F1
#
_cell.length_a   1.000
_cell.length_b   1.000
_cell.length_c   1.000
_cell.angle_alpha   90.00
_cell.angle_beta   90.00
_cell.angle_gamma   90.00
#
_symmetry.space_group_name_H-M   'P 1'
#
loop_
_entity.id
_entity.type
_entity.pdbx_description
1 polymer ?
#
loop_
_entity_poly.entity_id
_entity_poly.type
_entity_poly.pdbx_seq_one_letter_code
_entity_poly.pdbx_strand_id
1 'polypeptide(L)'
;DGQLSTWPRRVLPGIAAAGGMVVPALVYVAVNSNNPAALSGWAIPTATDIAFALGVLSLLGSRVPASLKVFLTALAIIDDLGAVIIIAIFYTSGLSLAYLGAAFAVIAVLVVLNRMRMMSLVPYLVLGAILWVLVLKSGVHATLAGVALALTIPLERSAGIGHDLDHSPLHRLE
;
A
#
# COMPACT_ATOMS: atom_id res chain seq x y z
N ASP A 1 2.86 16.58 -3.78
CA ASP A 1 1.53 17.09 -4.13
C ASP A 1 0.46 16.17 -3.58
N GLY A 2 -0.74 16.66 -3.26
CA GLY A 2 -1.83 15.75 -2.86
C GLY A 2 -2.90 16.34 -1.94
N GLN A 3 -4.12 15.82 -2.08
CA GLN A 3 -5.27 16.16 -1.25
C GLN A 3 -5.15 15.69 0.21
N LEU A 4 -4.14 14.87 0.54
CA LEU A 4 -3.82 14.40 1.90
C LEU A 4 -2.75 15.24 2.62
N SER A 5 -2.32 16.37 2.06
CA SER A 5 -1.24 17.19 2.64
C SER A 5 -1.62 17.82 3.98
N THR A 6 -2.87 18.22 4.17
CA THR A 6 -3.36 18.90 5.38
C THR A 6 -4.13 17.97 6.32
N TRP A 7 -3.87 18.12 7.63
CA TRP A 7 -4.48 17.33 8.72
C TRP A 7 -6.01 17.18 8.61
N PRO A 8 -6.80 18.25 8.36
CA PRO A 8 -8.26 18.14 8.24
C PRO A 8 -8.73 17.29 7.04
N ARG A 9 -7.95 17.27 5.95
CA ARG A 9 -8.27 16.48 4.75
C ARG A 9 -7.88 15.00 4.89
N ARG A 10 -7.06 14.65 5.88
CA ARG A 10 -6.68 13.26 6.22
C ARG A 10 -7.67 12.56 7.14
N VAL A 11 -8.30 13.31 8.05
CA VAL A 11 -9.17 12.73 9.08
C VAL A 11 -10.46 12.16 8.50
N LEU A 12 -11.09 12.87 7.55
CA LEU A 12 -12.35 12.42 6.96
C LEU A 12 -12.20 11.08 6.18
N PRO A 13 -11.23 10.94 5.26
CA PRO A 13 -10.98 9.66 4.58
C PRO A 13 -10.49 8.57 5.55
N GLY A 14 -9.67 8.92 6.54
CA GLY A 14 -9.15 7.95 7.51
C GLY A 14 -10.23 7.34 8.40
N ILE A 15 -11.16 8.16 8.91
CA ILE A 15 -12.30 7.65 9.72
C ILE A 15 -13.26 6.85 8.84
N ALA A 16 -13.51 7.30 7.60
CA ALA A 16 -14.36 6.58 6.66
C ALA A 16 -13.78 5.20 6.31
N ALA A 17 -12.47 5.09 6.07
CA ALA A 17 -11.78 3.82 5.82
C ALA A 17 -11.84 2.94 7.07
N ALA A 18 -11.48 3.47 8.25
CA ALA A 18 -11.53 2.71 9.49
C ALA A 18 -12.93 2.14 9.78
N GLY A 19 -13.99 2.92 9.57
CA GLY A 19 -15.37 2.44 9.65
C GLY A 19 -15.69 1.39 8.58
N GLY A 20 -15.24 1.63 7.34
CA GLY A 20 -15.36 0.73 6.20
C GLY A 20 -14.69 -0.62 6.39
N MET A 21 -13.62 -0.71 7.19
CA MET A 21 -12.98 -1.99 7.55
C MET A 21 -13.62 -2.64 8.78
N VAL A 22 -13.86 -1.86 9.84
CA VAL A 22 -14.28 -2.40 11.14
C VAL A 22 -15.69 -2.98 11.07
N VAL A 23 -16.62 -2.30 10.40
CA VAL A 23 -18.02 -2.74 10.35
C VAL A 23 -18.18 -4.09 9.63
N PRO A 24 -17.65 -4.29 8.39
CA PRO A 24 -17.74 -5.59 7.72
C PRO A 24 -17.02 -6.72 8.47
N ALA A 25 -15.87 -6.42 9.08
CA ALA A 25 -15.14 -7.39 9.91
C ALA A 25 -15.98 -7.87 11.10
N LEU A 26 -16.59 -6.94 11.84
CA LEU A 26 -17.44 -7.28 12.99
C LEU A 26 -18.69 -8.07 12.58
N VAL A 27 -19.33 -7.68 11.48
CA VAL A 27 -20.48 -8.42 10.94
C VAL A 27 -20.08 -9.86 10.58
N TYR A 28 -18.93 -10.03 9.90
CA TYR A 28 -18.43 -11.36 9.53
C TYR A 28 -18.12 -12.23 10.75
N VAL A 29 -17.47 -11.67 11.77
CA VAL A 29 -17.15 -12.38 13.02
C VAL A 29 -18.43 -12.75 13.77
N ALA A 30 -19.42 -11.85 13.84
CA ALA A 30 -20.69 -12.13 14.51
C ALA A 30 -21.42 -13.30 13.84
N VAL A 31 -21.48 -13.32 12.51
CA VAL A 31 -22.12 -14.39 11.73
C VAL A 31 -21.36 -15.71 11.81
N ASN A 32 -20.02 -15.68 11.83
CA ASN A 32 -19.17 -16.88 11.83
C ASN A 32 -18.66 -17.29 13.23
N SER A 33 -19.24 -16.73 14.29
CA SER A 33 -18.83 -16.97 15.69
C SER A 33 -18.80 -18.45 16.10
N ASN A 34 -19.65 -19.28 15.49
CA ASN A 34 -19.73 -20.72 15.78
C ASN A 34 -18.77 -21.59 14.94
N ASN A 35 -17.98 -21.01 14.03
CA ASN A 35 -17.05 -21.76 13.17
C ASN A 35 -15.61 -21.25 13.33
N PRO A 36 -14.79 -21.90 14.19
CA PRO A 36 -13.42 -21.49 14.47
C PRO A 36 -12.51 -21.42 13.24
N ALA A 37 -12.74 -22.27 12.24
CA ALA A 37 -11.96 -22.25 10.99
C ALA A 37 -12.29 -21.00 10.16
N ALA A 38 -13.57 -20.61 10.11
CA ALA A 38 -14.04 -19.45 9.35
C ALA A 38 -13.66 -18.11 10.00
N LEU A 39 -13.45 -18.05 11.32
CA LEU A 39 -13.05 -16.80 12.00
C LEU A 39 -11.74 -16.22 11.47
N SER A 40 -10.86 -17.06 10.93
CA SER A 40 -9.65 -16.63 10.24
C SER A 40 -9.90 -15.92 8.89
N GLY A 41 -11.15 -15.77 8.45
CA GLY A 41 -11.52 -15.05 7.22
C GLY A 41 -11.96 -13.60 7.43
N TRP A 42 -11.85 -13.04 8.64
CA TRP A 42 -12.44 -11.75 8.97
C TRP A 42 -11.92 -10.55 8.16
N ALA A 43 -10.70 -10.65 7.62
CA ALA A 43 -10.09 -9.62 6.77
C ALA A 43 -10.51 -9.71 5.29
N ILE A 44 -11.20 -10.78 4.87
CA ILE A 44 -11.70 -10.95 3.50
C ILE A 44 -12.74 -9.86 3.14
N PRO A 45 -13.80 -9.61 3.94
CA PRO A 45 -14.82 -8.61 3.62
C PRO A 45 -14.37 -7.16 3.79
N THR A 46 -13.17 -6.92 4.32
CA THR A 46 -12.63 -5.56 4.50
C THR A 46 -11.82 -5.08 3.30
N ALA A 47 -11.50 -5.96 2.35
CA ALA A 47 -10.73 -5.59 1.16
C ALA A 47 -11.64 -4.93 0.10
N THR A 48 -11.20 -3.81 -0.46
CA THR A 48 -11.89 -3.07 -1.52
C THR A 48 -11.06 -3.10 -2.82
N ASP A 49 -11.61 -3.60 -3.93
CA ASP A 49 -10.93 -3.57 -5.23
C ASP A 49 -10.99 -2.17 -5.87
N ILE A 50 -9.86 -1.46 -5.79
CA ILE A 50 -9.71 -0.11 -6.33
C ILE A 50 -9.82 -0.06 -7.86
N ALA A 51 -9.30 -1.06 -8.57
CA ALA A 51 -9.29 -1.07 -10.03
C ALA A 51 -10.71 -1.23 -10.57
N PHE A 52 -11.49 -2.10 -9.94
CA PHE A 52 -12.90 -2.27 -10.26
C PHE A 52 -13.71 -1.00 -9.94
N ALA A 53 -13.55 -0.43 -8.74
CA ALA A 53 -14.25 0.78 -8.33
C ALA A 53 -13.97 1.96 -9.28
N LEU A 54 -12.69 2.21 -9.59
CA LEU A 54 -12.29 3.26 -10.54
C LEU A 54 -12.74 2.96 -11.97
N GLY A 55 -12.73 1.69 -12.37
CA GLY A 55 -13.29 1.24 -13.65
C GLY A 55 -14.76 1.62 -13.81
N VAL A 56 -15.60 1.29 -12.82
CA VAL A 56 -17.03 1.66 -12.81
C VAL A 56 -17.21 3.19 -12.80
N LEU A 57 -16.42 3.91 -12.01
CA LEU A 57 -16.40 5.37 -11.97
C LEU A 57 -16.04 6.01 -13.31
N SER A 58 -15.16 5.36 -14.08
CA SER A 58 -14.77 5.81 -15.43
C SER A 58 -15.92 5.65 -16.43
N LEU A 59 -16.72 4.59 -16.32
CA LEU A 59 -17.88 4.33 -17.18
C LEU A 59 -19.01 5.35 -16.96
N LEU A 60 -19.12 5.92 -15.75
CA LEU A 60 -20.07 6.99 -15.43
C LEU A 60 -19.65 8.36 -16.02
N GLY A 61 -18.45 8.45 -16.59
CA GLY A 61 -17.98 9.58 -17.38
C GLY A 61 -17.95 10.91 -16.61
N SER A 62 -18.62 11.93 -17.16
CA SER A 62 -18.69 13.29 -16.63
C SER A 62 -19.73 13.49 -15.52
N ARG A 63 -20.57 12.48 -15.24
CA ARG A 63 -21.60 12.57 -14.20
C ARG A 63 -21.02 12.53 -12.78
N VAL A 64 -19.77 12.09 -12.64
CA VAL A 64 -19.10 12.01 -11.35
C VAL A 64 -18.05 13.12 -11.22
N PRO A 65 -18.14 13.97 -10.18
CA PRO A 65 -17.17 15.02 -9.92
C PRO A 65 -15.74 14.48 -9.75
N ALA A 66 -14.74 15.20 -10.25
CA ALA A 66 -13.32 14.85 -10.09
C ALA A 66 -12.90 14.74 -8.61
N SER A 67 -13.49 15.56 -7.74
CA SER A 67 -13.28 15.49 -6.29
C SER A 67 -13.70 14.16 -5.68
N LEU A 68 -14.79 13.54 -6.17
CA LEU A 68 -15.26 12.25 -5.70
C LEU A 68 -14.31 11.12 -6.12
N LYS A 69 -13.78 11.18 -7.35
CA LYS A 69 -12.79 10.21 -7.85
C LYS A 69 -11.53 10.23 -6.97
N VAL A 70 -11.00 11.42 -6.66
CA VAL A 70 -9.81 11.55 -5.80
C VAL A 70 -10.10 11.10 -4.37
N PHE A 71 -11.27 11.45 -3.81
CA PHE A 71 -11.67 11.01 -2.47
C PHE A 71 -11.79 9.48 -2.38
N LEU A 72 -12.47 8.83 -3.33
CA LEU A 72 -12.63 7.38 -3.35
C LEU A 72 -11.31 6.65 -3.60
N THR A 73 -10.44 7.20 -4.44
CA THR A 73 -9.08 6.67 -4.65
C THR A 73 -8.30 6.71 -3.33
N ALA A 74 -8.33 7.84 -2.62
CA ALA A 74 -7.64 7.97 -1.33
C ALA A 74 -8.21 7.04 -0.26
N LEU A 75 -9.55 6.91 -0.18
CA LEU A 75 -10.23 5.98 0.71
C LEU A 75 -9.77 4.54 0.44
N ALA A 76 -9.85 4.10 -0.82
CA ALA A 76 -9.52 2.73 -1.22
C ALA A 76 -8.04 2.39 -0.98
N ILE A 77 -7.11 3.31 -1.26
CA ILE A 77 -5.68 3.10 -0.97
C ILE A 77 -5.43 2.92 0.53
N ILE A 78 -6.07 3.75 1.38
CA ILE A 78 -5.93 3.65 2.84
C ILE A 78 -6.49 2.32 3.35
N ASP A 79 -7.65 1.90 2.84
CA ASP A 79 -8.31 0.64 3.19
C ASP A 79 -7.43 -0.58 2.84
N ASP A 80 -6.90 -0.62 1.61
CA ASP A 80 -6.05 -1.72 1.12
C ASP A 80 -4.71 -1.80 1.86
N LEU A 81 -4.05 -0.65 2.09
CA LEU A 81 -2.83 -0.61 2.89
C LEU A 81 -3.09 -1.06 4.34
N GLY A 82 -4.21 -0.65 4.92
CA GLY A 82 -4.65 -1.07 6.25
C GLY A 82 -4.87 -2.58 6.32
N ALA A 83 -5.58 -3.15 5.35
CA ALA A 83 -5.85 -4.58 5.25
C ALA A 83 -4.55 -5.38 5.14
N VAL A 84 -3.61 -4.96 4.26
CA VAL A 84 -2.30 -5.59 4.10
C VAL A 84 -1.51 -5.58 5.40
N ILE A 85 -1.49 -4.46 6.16
CA ILE A 85 -0.80 -4.37 7.44
C ILE A 85 -1.43 -5.30 8.49
N ILE A 86 -2.76 -5.33 8.57
CA ILE A 86 -3.49 -6.20 9.49
C ILE A 86 -3.18 -7.68 9.20
N ILE A 87 -3.32 -8.10 7.93
CA ILE A 87 -3.02 -9.46 7.50
C ILE A 87 -1.56 -9.80 7.84
N ALA A 88 -0.64 -8.87 7.59
CA ALA A 88 0.76 -9.08 7.92
C ALA A 88 1.03 -9.28 9.41
N ILE A 89 0.35 -8.56 10.31
CA ILE A 89 0.55 -8.71 11.76
C ILE A 89 -0.11 -9.98 12.29
N PHE A 90 -1.34 -10.27 11.86
CA PHE A 90 -2.14 -11.35 12.44
C PHE A 90 -1.93 -12.72 11.79
N TYR A 91 -1.44 -12.80 10.55
CA TYR A 91 -1.30 -14.05 9.78
C TYR A 91 0.16 -14.44 9.51
N THR A 92 1.12 -13.79 10.17
CA THR A 92 2.53 -14.21 10.09
C THR A 92 2.74 -15.47 10.94
N SER A 93 3.17 -16.56 10.30
CA SER A 93 3.55 -17.80 10.97
C SER A 93 4.93 -18.25 10.50
N GLY A 94 5.82 -18.60 11.45
CA GLY A 94 7.16 -19.13 11.14
C GLY A 94 8.21 -18.07 10.79
N LEU A 95 8.48 -17.15 11.72
CA LEU A 95 9.50 -16.12 11.54
C LEU A 95 10.92 -16.71 11.51
N SER A 96 11.63 -16.53 10.40
CA SER A 96 13.08 -16.76 10.34
C SER A 96 13.83 -15.46 10.58
N LEU A 97 14.43 -15.32 11.77
CA LEU A 97 15.22 -14.14 12.13
C LEU A 97 16.40 -13.89 11.17
N ALA A 98 16.97 -14.96 10.59
CA ALA A 98 18.07 -14.84 9.64
C ALA A 98 17.65 -14.11 8.36
N TYR A 99 16.53 -14.53 7.77
CA TYR A 99 15.99 -13.87 6.56
C TYR A 99 15.46 -12.47 6.87
N LEU A 100 14.92 -12.25 8.07
CA LEU A 100 14.48 -10.93 8.52
C LEU A 100 15.66 -9.96 8.65
N GLY A 101 16.77 -10.38 9.26
CA GLY A 101 17.99 -9.58 9.35
C GLY A 101 18.56 -9.23 7.98
N ALA A 102 18.57 -10.19 7.05
CA ALA A 102 18.97 -9.94 5.66
C ALA A 102 18.03 -8.95 4.95
N ALA A 103 16.71 -9.05 5.16
CA ALA A 103 15.74 -8.10 4.61
C ALA A 103 15.98 -6.67 5.13
N PHE A 104 16.24 -6.50 6.43
CA PHE A 104 16.61 -5.20 7.00
C PHE A 104 17.91 -4.64 6.41
N ALA A 105 18.91 -5.49 6.15
CA ALA A 105 20.14 -5.06 5.49
C ALA A 105 19.87 -4.54 4.07
N VAL A 106 19.02 -5.21 3.29
CA VAL A 106 18.62 -4.76 1.95
C VAL A 106 17.85 -3.43 2.00
N ILE A 107 16.93 -3.26 2.96
CA ILE A 107 16.24 -1.99 3.18
C ILE A 107 17.24 -0.88 3.52
N ALA A 108 18.23 -1.14 4.36
CA ALA A 108 19.27 -0.16 4.68
C ALA A 108 20.06 0.27 3.43
N VAL A 109 20.40 -0.67 2.55
CA VAL A 109 21.04 -0.36 1.26
C VAL A 109 20.14 0.50 0.37
N LEU A 110 18.85 0.15 0.25
CA LEU A 110 17.87 0.94 -0.51
C LEU A 110 17.75 2.39 0.03
N VAL A 111 17.74 2.55 1.36
CA VAL A 111 17.73 3.87 2.00
C VAL A 111 19.02 4.64 1.72
N VAL A 112 20.18 3.99 1.74
CA VAL A 112 21.46 4.63 1.40
C VAL A 112 21.46 5.10 -0.06
N LEU A 113 21.01 4.27 -1.01
CA LEU A 113 20.88 4.64 -2.42
C LEU A 113 19.94 5.85 -2.60
N ASN A 114 18.82 5.87 -1.87
CA ASN A 114 17.89 6.99 -1.87
C ASN A 114 18.54 8.27 -1.34
N ARG A 115 19.29 8.18 -0.24
CA ARG A 115 20.04 9.33 0.31
C ARG A 115 21.14 9.82 -0.62
N MET A 116 21.74 8.92 -1.39
CA MET A 116 22.69 9.26 -2.46
C MET A 116 22.03 9.85 -3.71
N ARG A 117 20.69 9.97 -3.73
CA ARG A 117 19.89 10.48 -4.86
C ARG A 117 20.20 9.76 -6.17
N MET A 118 20.38 8.44 -6.12
CA MET A 118 20.56 7.67 -7.33
C MET A 118 19.22 7.57 -8.09
N MET A 119 19.11 8.25 -9.23
CA MET A 119 17.88 8.26 -10.05
C MET A 119 17.77 7.04 -11.00
N SER A 120 18.72 6.11 -10.94
CA SER A 120 18.63 4.87 -11.72
C SER A 120 17.66 3.91 -11.04
N LEU A 121 16.65 3.43 -11.78
CA LEU A 121 15.63 2.51 -11.26
C LEU A 121 16.13 1.06 -11.12
N VAL A 122 17.10 0.65 -11.94
CA VAL A 122 17.57 -0.74 -12.02
C VAL A 122 18.08 -1.27 -10.67
N PRO A 123 18.92 -0.55 -9.90
CA PRO A 123 19.36 -1.00 -8.59
C PRO A 123 18.22 -1.25 -7.61
N TYR A 124 17.19 -0.40 -7.63
CA TYR A 124 16.02 -0.53 -6.75
C TYR A 124 15.20 -1.77 -7.11
N LEU A 125 14.99 -2.05 -8.41
CA LEU A 125 14.25 -3.24 -8.83
C LEU A 125 14.99 -4.54 -8.48
N VAL A 126 16.31 -4.57 -8.67
CA VAL A 126 17.13 -5.74 -8.31
C VAL A 126 17.10 -5.97 -6.80
N LEU A 127 17.36 -4.94 -6.00
CA LEU A 127 17.29 -5.03 -4.54
C LEU A 127 15.88 -5.32 -4.05
N GLY A 128 14.85 -4.82 -4.74
CA GLY A 128 13.45 -5.11 -4.48
C GLY A 128 13.10 -6.58 -4.69
N ALA A 129 13.58 -7.20 -5.78
CA ALA A 129 13.41 -8.63 -6.02
C ALA A 129 14.11 -9.46 -4.93
N ILE A 130 15.31 -9.06 -4.51
CA ILE A 130 16.03 -9.71 -3.41
C ILE A 130 15.24 -9.56 -2.10
N LEU A 131 14.76 -8.36 -1.79
CA LEU A 131 13.94 -8.08 -0.61
C LEU A 131 12.68 -8.95 -0.60
N TRP A 132 12.01 -9.07 -1.74
CA TRP A 132 10.81 -9.88 -1.90
C TRP A 132 11.07 -11.35 -1.57
N VAL A 133 12.16 -11.94 -2.09
CA VAL A 133 12.53 -13.33 -1.79
C VAL A 133 12.88 -13.51 -0.30
N LEU A 134 13.61 -12.58 0.29
CA LEU A 134 13.99 -12.64 1.70
C LEU A 134 12.77 -12.55 2.63
N VAL A 135 11.83 -11.66 2.32
CA VAL A 135 10.57 -11.50 3.06
C VAL A 135 9.69 -12.75 2.89
N LEU A 136 9.58 -13.29 1.68
CA LEU A 136 8.87 -14.54 1.43
C LEU A 136 9.44 -15.72 2.24
N LYS A 137 10.78 -15.80 2.37
CA LYS A 137 11.45 -16.83 3.15
C LYS A 137 11.46 -16.56 4.66
N SER A 138 11.23 -15.32 5.08
CA SER A 138 11.19 -14.95 6.50
C SER A 138 9.85 -15.26 7.17
N GLY A 139 8.82 -15.66 6.40
CA GLY A 139 7.46 -15.88 6.89
C GLY A 139 6.62 -14.61 6.94
N VAL A 140 7.20 -13.46 6.55
CA VAL A 140 6.48 -12.20 6.39
C VAL A 140 5.84 -12.13 5.00
N HIS A 141 4.77 -11.36 4.87
CA HIS A 141 4.06 -11.21 3.61
C HIS A 141 4.91 -10.48 2.57
N ALA A 142 5.10 -11.11 1.41
CA ALA A 142 5.92 -10.56 0.34
C ALA A 142 5.39 -9.23 -0.23
N THR A 143 4.10 -8.93 -0.03
CA THR A 143 3.48 -7.64 -0.37
C THR A 143 4.09 -6.46 0.39
N LEU A 144 4.48 -6.66 1.65
CA LEU A 144 5.17 -5.63 2.45
C LEU A 144 6.54 -5.26 1.86
N ALA A 145 7.22 -6.20 1.19
CA ALA A 145 8.48 -5.90 0.49
C ALA A 145 8.26 -4.87 -0.62
N GLY A 146 7.15 -4.97 -1.35
CA GLY A 146 6.77 -4.00 -2.38
C GLY A 146 6.48 -2.62 -1.80
N VAL A 147 5.72 -2.56 -0.69
CA VAL A 147 5.44 -1.29 0.02
C VAL A 147 6.75 -0.66 0.53
N ALA A 148 7.62 -1.44 1.18
CA ALA A 148 8.90 -0.96 1.68
C ALA A 148 9.80 -0.46 0.53
N LEU A 149 9.86 -1.19 -0.58
CA LEU A 149 10.59 -0.77 -1.78
C LEU A 149 10.06 0.57 -2.31
N ALA A 150 8.74 0.70 -2.50
CA ALA A 150 8.11 1.92 -3.01
C ALA A 150 8.43 3.14 -2.13
N LEU A 151 8.43 2.98 -0.80
CA LEU A 151 8.81 4.04 0.14
C LEU A 151 10.29 4.45 0.06
N THR A 152 11.15 3.58 -0.48
CA THR A 152 12.59 3.85 -0.64
C THR A 152 12.96 4.42 -2.01
N ILE A 153 12.07 4.38 -2.99
CA ILE A 153 12.35 4.97 -4.31
C ILE A 153 12.27 6.50 -4.20
N PRO A 154 13.30 7.24 -4.65
CA PRO A 154 13.31 8.69 -4.59
C PRO A 154 12.16 9.31 -5.41
N LEU A 155 11.48 10.28 -4.79
CA LEU A 155 10.46 11.13 -5.40
C LEU A 155 11.03 12.54 -5.52
N GLU A 156 11.28 13.01 -6.74
CA GLU A 156 11.50 14.44 -6.97
C GLU A 156 10.15 15.18 -6.92
N ARG A 157 10.04 16.18 -6.04
CA ARG A 157 8.89 17.09 -6.04
C ARG A 157 9.03 18.03 -7.24
N SER A 158 8.02 18.03 -8.10
CA SER A 158 7.82 19.10 -9.08
C SER A 158 7.59 20.41 -8.32
N ALA A 159 8.58 21.31 -8.35
CA ALA A 159 8.29 22.72 -8.17
C ALA A 159 7.47 23.14 -9.38
N GLY A 160 6.28 23.68 -9.15
CA GLY A 160 5.31 23.94 -10.21
C GLY A 160 5.87 24.73 -11.38
N ILE A 161 5.18 24.56 -12.51
CA ILE A 161 5.40 25.14 -13.85
C ILE A 161 6.28 24.23 -14.72
N GLY A 162 5.64 23.72 -15.77
CA GLY A 162 6.14 22.63 -16.60
C GLY A 162 7.49 22.87 -17.24
N HIS A 163 8.35 21.86 -17.14
CA HIS A 163 9.09 21.23 -18.23
C HIS A 163 9.85 20.03 -17.61
N ASP A 164 10.03 18.97 -18.40
CA ASP A 164 10.75 17.72 -18.12
C ASP A 164 10.08 16.70 -17.16
N LEU A 165 9.14 15.94 -17.72
CA LEU A 165 8.43 14.82 -17.10
C LEU A 165 9.21 13.48 -17.13
N ASP A 166 10.47 13.45 -17.58
CA ASP A 166 11.14 12.19 -17.95
C ASP A 166 12.11 11.60 -16.91
N HIS A 167 12.35 12.28 -15.78
CA HIS A 167 13.43 11.92 -14.86
C HIS A 167 13.02 11.24 -13.55
N SER A 168 11.74 11.24 -13.17
CA SER A 168 11.28 10.62 -11.92
C SER A 168 11.00 9.12 -12.10
N PRO A 169 11.76 8.22 -11.46
CA PRO A 169 11.61 6.78 -11.65
C PRO A 169 10.27 6.22 -11.16
N LEU A 170 9.65 6.89 -10.17
CA LEU A 170 8.37 6.48 -9.60
C LEU A 170 7.20 6.84 -10.52
N HIS A 171 7.27 7.97 -11.24
CA HIS A 171 6.27 8.33 -12.25
C HIS A 171 6.32 7.45 -13.49
N ARG A 172 7.42 6.73 -13.74
CA ARG A 172 7.46 5.70 -14.80
C ARG A 172 6.75 4.41 -14.41
N LEU A 173 6.40 4.23 -13.13
CA LEU A 173 5.77 3.02 -12.59
C LEU A 173 4.26 3.19 -12.33
N GLU A 174 3.76 4.42 -12.21
CA GLU A 174 2.32 4.75 -12.21
C GLU A 174 1.75 4.81 -13.63
#